data_AF-A0A375DW23-F1
#
_entry.id   AF-A0A375DW23-F1
#
_cell.length_a   1.000
_cell.length_b   1.000
_cell.length_c   1.000
_cell.angle_alpha   90.00
_cell.angle_beta   90.00
_cell.angle_gamma   90.00
#
_symmetry.space_group_name_H-M   'P 1'
#
loop_
_entity.id
_entity.type
_entity.pdbx_description
1 polymer ?
#
loop_
_entity_poly.entity_id
_entity_poly.type
_entity_poly.pdbx_seq_one_letter_code
_entity_poly.pdbx_strand_id
1 'polypeptide(L)'
;MTAQLPEDALRVLDFWFDQPGSAAWNTARPQWFTKSDAFDAQIRANFLSAWQVACDGAPDDWSVTSEGACARVVLLDQFPRNMFRNDPRSFGTDAQALALARRIVASGMDRALPTDYHRMFCYMPFEHSESLEDQDEAVRLMTQLREASGGAVDAVEWAEKHRVIIARFGRFPHRNAVLGRPSTAEEQAFLQQPGSSF
;
A
#
# COMPACT_ATOMS: atom_id res chain seq x y z
N MET A 1 -0.65 29.01 -9.14
CA MET A 1 -1.88 28.36 -8.67
C MET A 1 -1.47 26.97 -8.25
N THR A 2 -1.54 26.63 -6.96
CA THR A 2 -1.47 25.24 -6.52
C THR A 2 -2.63 24.50 -7.18
N ALA A 3 -2.36 23.42 -7.90
CA ALA A 3 -3.41 22.62 -8.50
C ALA A 3 -4.33 22.12 -7.39
N GLN A 4 -5.63 22.39 -7.50
CA GLN A 4 -6.61 21.88 -6.56
C GLN A 4 -6.71 20.36 -6.73
N LEU A 5 -6.62 19.63 -5.62
CA LEU A 5 -6.78 18.17 -5.62
C LEU A 5 -8.17 17.79 -6.15
N PRO A 6 -8.28 16.76 -7.03
CA PRO A 6 -9.56 16.20 -7.40
C PRO A 6 -10.37 15.75 -6.17
N GLU A 7 -11.69 15.91 -6.21
CA GLU A 7 -12.57 15.64 -5.06
C GLU A 7 -12.42 14.20 -4.53
N ASP A 8 -12.38 13.21 -5.42
CA ASP A 8 -12.21 11.82 -5.02
C ASP A 8 -10.83 11.55 -4.41
N ALA A 9 -9.77 12.25 -4.86
CA ALA A 9 -8.45 12.14 -4.24
C ALA A 9 -8.47 12.66 -2.81
N LEU A 10 -9.11 13.81 -2.57
CA LEU A 10 -9.29 14.37 -1.24
C LEU A 10 -10.10 13.44 -0.33
N ARG A 11 -11.19 12.85 -0.85
CA ARG A 11 -12.01 11.89 -0.10
C ARG A 11 -11.21 10.65 0.33
N VAL A 12 -10.30 10.16 -0.51
CA VAL A 12 -9.40 9.04 -0.15
C VAL A 12 -8.45 9.45 0.99
N LEU A 13 -7.81 10.62 0.87
CA LEU A 13 -6.89 11.11 1.89
C LEU A 13 -7.58 11.36 3.23
N ASP A 14 -8.70 12.07 3.21
CA ASP A 14 -9.49 12.37 4.43
C ASP A 14 -9.97 11.07 5.09
N PHE A 15 -10.43 10.09 4.31
CA PHE A 15 -10.86 8.81 4.87
C PHE A 15 -9.69 8.03 5.50
N TRP A 16 -8.53 8.00 4.83
CA TRP A 16 -7.41 7.14 5.21
C TRP A 16 -6.47 7.77 6.26
N PHE A 17 -6.27 9.08 6.22
CA PHE A 17 -5.33 9.81 7.08
C PHE A 17 -5.98 10.80 8.05
N ASP A 18 -7.29 11.00 7.93
CA ASP A 18 -8.02 12.09 8.57
C ASP A 18 -7.58 13.48 8.04
N GLN A 19 -8.31 14.52 8.42
CA GLN A 19 -8.15 15.86 7.88
C GLN A 19 -6.92 16.58 8.44
N PRO A 20 -6.30 17.46 7.64
CA PRO A 20 -5.32 18.41 8.12
C PRO A 20 -5.75 19.15 9.40
N GLY A 21 -5.04 18.88 10.49
CA GLY A 21 -5.15 19.52 11.80
C GLY A 21 -5.93 18.70 12.83
N SER A 22 -6.49 17.55 12.46
CA SER A 22 -7.20 16.68 13.39
C SER A 22 -6.23 15.99 14.37
N ALA A 23 -6.77 15.48 15.48
CA ALA A 23 -5.99 14.69 16.44
C ALA A 23 -5.51 13.34 15.87
N ALA A 24 -6.17 12.82 14.83
CA ALA A 24 -5.78 11.57 14.17
C ALA A 24 -4.82 11.80 12.99
N TRP A 25 -4.60 13.06 12.59
CA TRP A 25 -3.66 13.38 11.52
C TRP A 25 -2.22 13.02 11.93
N ASN A 26 -1.47 12.41 11.01
CA ASN A 26 -0.11 11.89 11.23
C ASN A 26 0.02 10.95 12.44
N THR A 27 -1.02 10.19 12.76
CA THR A 27 -1.02 9.21 13.86
C THR A 27 -1.30 7.81 13.32
N ALA A 28 -0.70 6.78 13.92
CA ALA A 28 -0.97 5.39 13.57
C ALA A 28 -2.46 5.06 13.79
N ARG A 29 -3.10 4.43 12.79
CA ARG A 29 -4.49 4.00 12.91
C ARG A 29 -4.57 2.46 12.88
N PRO A 30 -5.12 1.82 13.94
CA PRO A 30 -5.26 0.36 13.96
C PRO A 30 -6.06 -0.20 12.78
N GLN A 31 -6.99 0.58 12.23
CA GLN A 31 -7.86 0.18 11.11
C GLN A 31 -7.08 -0.12 9.82
N TRP A 32 -5.86 0.41 9.64
CA TRP A 32 -5.05 0.14 8.46
C TRP A 32 -4.60 -1.32 8.39
N PHE A 33 -4.32 -1.93 9.55
CA PHE A 33 -3.69 -3.26 9.63
C PHE A 33 -4.56 -4.30 10.35
N THR A 34 -5.72 -3.90 10.88
CA THR A 34 -6.68 -4.80 11.54
C THR A 34 -7.85 -5.09 10.63
N LYS A 35 -8.13 -6.38 10.37
CA LYS A 35 -9.34 -6.78 9.66
C LYS A 35 -10.60 -6.29 10.40
N SER A 36 -11.49 -5.62 9.68
CA SER A 36 -12.79 -5.18 10.18
C SER A 36 -13.80 -5.15 9.03
N ASP A 37 -14.78 -6.06 9.08
CA ASP A 37 -15.81 -6.14 8.04
C ASP A 37 -16.60 -4.81 7.90
N ALA A 38 -16.76 -4.08 9.01
CA ALA A 38 -17.41 -2.76 9.01
C ALA A 38 -16.55 -1.69 8.31
N PHE A 39 -15.23 -1.73 8.46
CA PHE A 39 -14.32 -0.81 7.78
C PHE A 39 -14.21 -1.16 6.29
N ASP A 40 -14.12 -2.45 5.97
CA ASP A 40 -14.10 -2.94 4.59
C ASP A 40 -15.38 -2.58 3.83
N ALA A 41 -16.54 -2.68 4.49
CA ALA A 41 -17.82 -2.26 3.92
C ALA A 41 -17.86 -0.75 3.61
N GLN A 42 -17.29 0.09 4.49
CA GLN A 42 -17.17 1.52 4.25
C GLN A 42 -16.26 1.83 3.07
N ILE A 43 -15.11 1.16 2.96
CA ILE A 43 -14.20 1.34 1.82
C ILE A 43 -14.92 0.97 0.52
N ARG A 44 -15.58 -0.20 0.49
CA ARG A 44 -16.31 -0.66 -0.69
C ARG A 44 -17.43 0.30 -1.08
N ALA A 45 -18.24 0.73 -0.13
CA ALA A 45 -19.37 1.61 -0.40
C ALA A 45 -18.94 2.97 -0.96
N ASN A 46 -17.81 3.51 -0.48
CA ASN A 46 -17.37 4.86 -0.83
C ASN A 46 -16.42 4.94 -2.03
N PHE A 47 -15.63 3.89 -2.30
CA PHE A 47 -14.48 3.99 -3.20
C PHE A 47 -14.40 2.91 -4.28
N LEU A 48 -15.32 1.93 -4.31
CA LEU A 48 -15.31 0.88 -5.32
C LEU A 48 -15.41 1.44 -6.75
N SER A 49 -16.25 2.46 -6.96
CA SER A 49 -16.39 3.12 -8.28
C SER A 49 -15.10 3.81 -8.71
N ALA A 50 -14.46 4.57 -7.82
CA ALA A 50 -13.19 5.24 -8.10
C ALA A 50 -12.08 4.22 -8.39
N TRP A 51 -12.01 3.14 -7.61
CA TRP A 51 -11.06 2.06 -7.87
C TRP A 51 -11.30 1.39 -9.22
N GLN A 52 -12.56 1.12 -9.60
CA GLN A 52 -12.88 0.51 -10.89
C GLN A 52 -12.42 1.40 -12.06
N VAL A 53 -12.70 2.70 -12.00
CA VAL A 53 -12.26 3.68 -13.00
C VAL A 53 -10.73 3.70 -13.11
N ALA A 54 -10.02 3.70 -11.99
CA ALA A 54 -8.56 3.69 -11.99
C ALA A 54 -8.01 2.35 -12.52
N CYS A 55 -8.59 1.22 -12.12
CA CYS A 55 -8.25 -0.13 -12.55
C CYS A 55 -8.39 -0.28 -14.08
N ASP A 56 -9.44 0.28 -14.67
CA ASP A 56 -9.72 0.25 -16.10
C ASP A 56 -8.80 1.16 -16.94
N GLY A 57 -7.82 1.81 -16.30
CA GLY A 57 -6.80 2.60 -16.98
C GLY A 57 -7.25 4.00 -17.39
N ALA A 58 -8.29 4.54 -16.73
CA ALA A 58 -8.71 5.92 -16.97
C ALA A 58 -7.55 6.91 -16.75
N PRO A 59 -7.53 8.05 -17.46
CA PRO A 59 -6.51 9.08 -17.30
C PRO A 59 -6.29 9.46 -15.83
N ASP A 60 -5.03 9.68 -15.48
CA ASP A 60 -4.61 10.00 -14.11
C ASP A 60 -4.32 11.49 -13.97
N ASP A 61 -5.32 12.25 -13.53
CA ASP A 61 -5.20 13.66 -13.15
C ASP A 61 -4.89 13.86 -11.65
N TRP A 62 -4.80 12.78 -10.86
CA TRP A 62 -4.51 12.85 -9.42
C TRP A 62 -3.02 13.00 -9.19
N SER A 63 -2.21 12.20 -9.89
CA SER A 63 -0.76 12.10 -9.67
C SER A 63 0.06 13.28 -10.21
N VAL A 64 -0.56 14.44 -10.36
CA VAL A 64 0.09 15.72 -10.67
C VAL A 64 0.64 16.42 -9.42
N THR A 65 0.18 16.02 -8.23
CA THR A 65 0.65 16.49 -6.91
C THR A 65 1.09 15.31 -6.05
N SER A 66 1.92 15.55 -5.04
CA SER A 66 2.38 14.50 -4.11
C SER A 66 1.20 13.85 -3.40
N GLU A 67 0.28 14.64 -2.88
CA GLU A 67 -0.90 14.22 -2.15
C GLU A 67 -1.85 13.41 -3.04
N GLY A 68 -2.09 13.86 -4.27
CA GLY A 68 -2.95 13.14 -5.22
C GLY A 68 -2.33 11.82 -5.67
N ALA A 69 -1.00 11.77 -5.84
CA ALA A 69 -0.28 10.53 -6.10
C ALA A 69 -0.39 9.56 -4.91
N CYS A 70 -0.26 10.06 -3.67
CA CYS A 70 -0.46 9.26 -2.45
C CYS A 70 -1.89 8.71 -2.35
N ALA A 71 -2.89 9.55 -2.61
CA ALA A 71 -4.30 9.14 -2.64
C ALA A 71 -4.51 7.99 -3.64
N ARG A 72 -3.92 8.10 -4.82
CA ARG A 72 -4.02 7.06 -5.85
C ARG A 72 -3.27 5.78 -5.46
N VAL A 73 -2.13 5.87 -4.75
CA VAL A 73 -1.47 4.68 -4.17
C VAL A 73 -2.41 3.99 -3.17
N VAL A 74 -2.99 4.71 -2.22
CA VAL A 74 -3.93 4.13 -1.24
C VAL A 74 -5.12 3.46 -1.95
N LEU A 75 -5.67 4.12 -2.98
CA LEU A 75 -6.78 3.58 -3.78
C LEU A 75 -6.40 2.27 -4.49
N LEU A 76 -5.20 2.16 -5.06
CA LEU A 76 -4.77 1.03 -5.89
C LEU A 76 -4.09 -0.10 -5.09
N ASP A 77 -3.51 0.21 -3.94
CA ASP A 77 -2.74 -0.74 -3.13
C ASP A 77 -3.50 -1.15 -1.87
N GLN A 78 -3.94 -0.19 -1.07
CA GLN A 78 -4.54 -0.50 0.24
C GLN A 78 -6.00 -0.95 0.11
N PHE A 79 -6.83 -0.16 -0.56
CA PHE A 79 -8.27 -0.42 -0.62
C PHE A 79 -8.63 -1.79 -1.21
N PRO A 80 -7.96 -2.33 -2.25
CA PRO A 80 -8.29 -3.64 -2.80
C PRO A 80 -8.12 -4.77 -1.78
N ARG A 81 -7.14 -4.66 -0.89
CA ARG A 81 -6.88 -5.64 0.20
C ARG A 81 -8.00 -5.65 1.24
N ASN A 82 -8.73 -4.53 1.40
CA ASN A 82 -9.95 -4.44 2.20
C ASN A 82 -11.20 -4.86 1.40
N MET A 83 -11.36 -4.36 0.18
CA MET A 83 -12.53 -4.58 -0.68
C MET A 83 -12.62 -6.01 -1.20
N PHE A 84 -11.54 -6.75 -1.34
CA PHE A 84 -11.56 -8.02 -2.06
C PHE A 84 -10.89 -9.14 -1.27
N ARG A 85 -11.04 -9.17 0.05
CA ARG A 85 -10.48 -10.23 0.89
C ARG A 85 -10.80 -11.62 0.34
N ASN A 86 -9.76 -12.47 0.27
CA ASN A 86 -9.83 -13.82 -0.29
C ASN A 86 -10.25 -13.89 -1.78
N ASP A 87 -10.09 -12.79 -2.52
CA ASP A 87 -10.39 -12.70 -3.95
C ASP A 87 -9.15 -12.14 -4.69
N PRO A 88 -8.81 -12.68 -5.88
CA PRO A 88 -7.62 -12.27 -6.64
C PRO A 88 -7.61 -10.77 -6.97
N ARG A 89 -8.76 -10.10 -7.00
CA ARG A 89 -8.86 -8.65 -7.18
C ARG A 89 -8.13 -7.85 -6.09
N SER A 90 -7.85 -8.44 -4.93
CA SER A 90 -7.00 -7.82 -3.88
C SER A 90 -5.62 -7.41 -4.38
N PHE A 91 -5.11 -8.10 -5.41
CA PHE A 91 -3.77 -7.87 -5.97
C PHE A 91 -3.84 -7.36 -7.41
N GLY A 92 -5.04 -7.16 -7.96
CA GLY A 92 -5.25 -6.86 -9.38
C GLY A 92 -4.65 -5.52 -9.83
N THR A 93 -4.45 -4.61 -8.89
CA THR A 93 -3.89 -3.27 -9.15
C THR A 93 -2.48 -3.07 -8.56
N ASP A 94 -1.85 -4.12 -8.02
CA ASP A 94 -0.50 -4.04 -7.42
C ASP A 94 0.53 -3.47 -8.41
N ALA A 95 0.49 -3.91 -9.67
CA ALA A 95 1.42 -3.43 -10.70
C ALA A 95 1.24 -1.93 -11.01
N GLN A 96 0.00 -1.43 -10.99
CA GLN A 96 -0.29 -0.01 -11.21
C GLN A 96 0.18 0.83 -10.01
N ALA A 97 -0.07 0.35 -8.79
CA ALA A 97 0.39 0.99 -7.57
C ALA A 97 1.94 1.05 -7.51
N LEU A 98 2.62 -0.05 -7.83
CA LEU A 98 4.09 -0.11 -7.86
C LEU A 98 4.67 0.84 -8.91
N ALA A 99 4.11 0.88 -10.12
CA ALA A 99 4.55 1.80 -11.15
C ALA A 99 4.42 3.27 -10.70
N LEU A 100 3.33 3.60 -9.99
CA LEU A 100 3.15 4.93 -9.41
C LEU A 100 4.14 5.20 -8.26
N ALA A 101 4.33 4.25 -7.34
CA ALA A 101 5.27 4.36 -6.23
C ALA A 101 6.71 4.64 -6.72
N ARG A 102 7.15 3.94 -7.77
CA ARG A 102 8.44 4.21 -8.42
C ARG A 102 8.53 5.64 -8.96
N ARG A 103 7.48 6.14 -9.62
CA ARG A 103 7.45 7.53 -10.10
C ARG A 103 7.53 8.52 -8.94
N ILE A 104 6.77 8.28 -7.87
CA ILE A 104 6.76 9.13 -6.67
C ILE A 104 8.18 9.23 -6.06
N VAL A 105 8.88 8.11 -5.91
CA VAL A 105 10.24 8.08 -5.36
C VAL A 105 11.23 8.74 -6.33
N ALA A 106 11.17 8.42 -7.62
CA ALA A 106 12.08 8.95 -8.63
C ALA A 106 11.98 10.47 -8.80
N SER A 107 10.78 11.04 -8.65
CA SER A 107 10.55 12.49 -8.71
C SER A 107 10.77 13.21 -7.38
N GLY A 108 10.98 12.47 -6.28
CA GLY A 108 11.08 13.01 -4.93
C GLY A 108 9.75 13.52 -4.35
N MET A 109 8.61 13.18 -4.95
CA MET A 109 7.28 13.56 -4.48
C MET A 109 6.98 13.01 -3.08
N ASP A 110 7.54 11.85 -2.75
CA ASP A 110 7.45 11.23 -1.43
C ASP A 110 7.95 12.14 -0.30
N ARG A 111 9.01 12.91 -0.54
CA ARG A 111 9.60 13.82 0.44
C ARG A 111 8.83 15.13 0.59
N ALA A 112 7.90 15.41 -0.31
CA ALA A 112 7.01 16.57 -0.26
C ALA A 112 5.63 16.22 0.33
N LEU A 113 5.41 14.98 0.77
CA LEU A 113 4.17 14.58 1.41
C LEU A 113 4.00 15.27 2.78
N PRO A 114 2.75 15.55 3.18
CA PRO A 114 2.47 16.33 4.38
C PRO A 114 2.85 15.60 5.68
N THR A 115 2.93 14.26 5.66
CA THR A 115 3.19 13.47 6.85
C THR A 115 4.01 12.20 6.59
N ASP A 116 4.67 11.70 7.63
CA ASP A 116 5.47 10.46 7.56
C ASP A 116 4.61 9.24 7.24
N TYR A 117 3.38 9.16 7.76
CA TYR A 117 2.46 8.09 7.40
C TYR A 117 2.05 8.13 5.91
N HIS A 118 1.82 9.30 5.30
CA HIS A 118 1.58 9.38 3.86
C HIS A 118 2.75 8.79 3.06
N ARG A 119 3.97 9.13 3.48
CA ARG A 119 5.21 8.64 2.88
C ARG A 119 5.37 7.13 3.04
N MET A 120 5.07 6.58 4.22
CA MET A 120 5.05 5.14 4.48
C MET A 120 4.14 4.38 3.49
N PHE A 121 2.90 4.83 3.30
CA PHE A 121 1.97 4.16 2.39
C PHE A 121 2.41 4.26 0.91
N CYS A 122 3.15 5.29 0.53
CA CYS A 122 3.75 5.36 -0.81
C CYS A 122 4.86 4.33 -1.02
N TYR A 123 5.39 3.72 0.04
CA TYR A 123 6.45 2.70 -0.02
C TYR A 123 5.91 1.27 0.04
N MET A 124 4.72 1.05 0.60
CA MET A 124 4.11 -0.28 0.70
C MET A 124 3.95 -1.03 -0.64
N PRO A 125 3.71 -0.38 -1.80
CA PRO A 125 3.67 -1.09 -3.08
C PRO A 125 4.97 -1.86 -3.41
N PHE A 126 6.13 -1.37 -2.95
CA PHE A 126 7.40 -2.09 -3.09
C PHE A 126 7.42 -3.35 -2.20
N GLU A 127 6.98 -3.22 -0.95
CA GLU A 127 6.85 -4.32 0.02
C GLU A 127 5.84 -5.39 -0.44
N HIS A 128 4.85 -5.00 -1.24
CA HIS A 128 3.87 -5.91 -1.82
C HIS A 128 4.30 -6.58 -3.12
N SER A 129 5.41 -6.17 -3.73
CA SER A 129 5.92 -6.73 -4.99
C SER A 129 6.58 -8.10 -4.78
N GLU A 130 6.32 -9.04 -5.69
CA GLU A 130 7.00 -10.35 -5.73
C GLU A 130 8.34 -10.27 -6.51
N SER A 131 9.16 -9.26 -6.18
CA SER A 131 10.49 -9.02 -6.77
C SER A 131 11.50 -8.72 -5.68
N LEU A 132 12.65 -9.40 -5.68
CA LEU A 132 13.67 -9.18 -4.65
C LEU A 132 14.25 -7.75 -4.70
N GLU A 133 14.41 -7.17 -5.89
CA GLU A 133 14.87 -5.79 -6.06
C GLU A 133 13.90 -4.79 -5.39
N ASP A 134 12.61 -5.05 -5.49
CA ASP A 134 11.59 -4.19 -4.88
C ASP A 134 11.56 -4.33 -3.38
N GLN A 135 11.85 -5.53 -2.88
CA GLN A 135 11.96 -5.77 -1.44
C GLN A 135 13.21 -5.11 -0.85
N ASP A 136 14.34 -5.14 -1.56
CA ASP A 136 15.53 -4.39 -1.18
C ASP A 136 15.24 -2.88 -1.11
N GLU A 137 14.50 -2.36 -2.10
CA GLU A 137 14.10 -0.95 -2.15
C GLU A 137 13.10 -0.59 -1.04
N ALA A 138 12.13 -1.47 -0.74
CA ALA A 138 11.19 -1.29 0.37
C ALA A 138 11.94 -1.14 1.70
N VAL A 139 12.90 -2.03 2.00
CA VAL A 139 13.71 -1.97 3.22
C VAL A 139 14.52 -0.68 3.27
N ARG A 140 15.15 -0.27 2.15
CA ARG A 140 15.91 0.98 2.06
C ARG A 140 15.03 2.20 2.35
N LEU A 141 13.87 2.29 1.69
CA LEU A 141 12.94 3.41 1.82
C LEU A 141 12.34 3.51 3.23
N MET A 142 11.90 2.39 3.80
CA MET A 142 11.36 2.35 5.17
C MET A 142 12.44 2.70 6.21
N THR A 143 13.69 2.28 6.01
CA THR A 143 14.81 2.66 6.89
C THR A 143 15.05 4.16 6.87
N GLN A 144 15.06 4.77 5.68
CA GLN A 144 15.22 6.22 5.53
C GLN A 144 14.05 7.00 6.14
N LEU A 145 12.83 6.47 6.05
CA LEU A 145 11.66 7.07 6.70
C LEU A 145 11.78 7.04 8.22
N ARG A 146 12.20 5.90 8.79
CA ARG A 146 12.43 5.79 10.23
C ARG A 146 13.46 6.81 10.73
N GLU A 147 14.57 6.95 10.00
CA GLU A 147 15.61 7.93 10.34
C GLU A 147 15.09 9.37 10.23
N ALA A 148 14.40 9.70 9.13
CA ALA A 148 13.86 11.04 8.91
C ALA A 148 12.76 11.43 9.91
N SER A 149 11.96 10.48 10.35
CA SER A 149 10.89 10.69 11.34
C SER A 149 11.37 10.63 12.79
N GLY A 150 12.68 10.42 13.03
CA GLY A 150 13.22 10.24 14.38
C GLY A 150 12.67 8.99 15.09
N GLY A 151 12.23 7.99 14.32
CA GLY A 151 11.59 6.77 14.82
C GLY A 151 10.08 6.88 15.09
N ALA A 152 9.43 8.01 14.77
CA ALA A 152 7.99 8.16 14.96
C ALA A 152 7.16 7.25 14.04
N VAL A 153 7.70 6.90 12.88
CA VAL A 153 7.16 5.87 11.98
C VAL A 153 8.22 4.81 11.76
N ASP A 154 7.96 3.60 12.25
CA ASP A 154 8.84 2.43 12.07
C ASP A 154 8.07 1.24 11.53
N ALA A 155 8.30 0.94 10.25
CA ALA A 155 7.79 -0.24 9.56
C ALA A 155 8.92 -1.12 9.00
N VAL A 156 10.17 -0.90 9.43
CA VAL A 156 11.35 -1.59 8.87
C VAL A 156 11.26 -3.10 9.09
N GLU A 157 10.82 -3.52 10.28
CA GLU A 157 10.63 -4.94 10.62
C GLU A 157 9.67 -5.64 9.63
N TRP A 158 8.62 -4.95 9.17
CA TRP A 158 7.66 -5.52 8.23
C TRP A 158 8.24 -5.65 6.83
N ALA A 159 8.95 -4.62 6.34
CA ALA A 159 9.65 -4.69 5.06
C ALA A 159 10.69 -5.82 5.04
N GLU A 160 11.44 -6.01 6.14
CA GLU A 160 12.41 -7.11 6.27
C GLU A 160 11.73 -8.49 6.25
N LYS A 161 10.59 -8.64 6.94
CA LYS A 161 9.82 -9.89 6.92
C LYS A 161 9.31 -10.23 5.52
N HIS A 162 8.77 -9.26 4.78
CA HIS A 162 8.35 -9.45 3.39
C HIS A 162 9.54 -9.85 2.51
N ARG A 163 10.66 -9.15 2.65
CA ARG A 163 11.89 -9.46 1.91
C ARG A 163 12.38 -10.88 2.15
N VAL A 164 12.36 -11.37 3.39
CA VAL A 164 12.78 -12.74 3.71
C VAL A 164 11.93 -13.78 2.99
N ILE A 165 10.61 -13.57 2.90
CA ILE A 165 9.70 -14.47 2.19
C ILE A 165 10.03 -14.47 0.69
N ILE A 166 10.18 -13.30 0.09
CA ILE A 166 10.51 -13.18 -1.34
C ILE A 166 11.90 -13.71 -1.66
N ALA A 167 12.90 -13.47 -0.82
CA ALA A 167 14.24 -14.01 -1.00
C ALA A 167 14.25 -15.55 -0.96
N ARG A 168 13.36 -16.16 -0.18
CA ARG A 168 13.24 -17.61 -0.05
C ARG A 168 12.43 -18.26 -1.17
N PHE A 169 11.29 -17.69 -1.54
CA PHE A 169 10.32 -18.33 -2.44
C PHE A 169 10.17 -17.65 -3.80
N GLY A 170 10.72 -16.44 -3.98
CA GLY A 170 10.53 -15.61 -5.17
C GLY A 170 9.11 -15.04 -5.32
N ARG A 171 8.21 -15.31 -4.36
CA ARG A 171 6.80 -14.93 -4.34
C ARG A 171 6.24 -15.04 -2.93
N PHE A 172 5.00 -14.60 -2.71
CA PHE A 172 4.29 -14.77 -1.44
C PHE A 172 3.44 -16.05 -1.45
N PRO A 173 3.82 -17.10 -0.70
CA PRO A 173 3.08 -18.36 -0.73
C PRO A 173 1.62 -18.26 -0.27
N HIS A 174 1.30 -17.33 0.63
CA HIS A 174 -0.07 -17.13 1.12
C HIS A 174 -1.02 -16.62 0.03
N ARG A 175 -0.50 -16.05 -1.06
CA ARG A 175 -1.31 -15.64 -2.23
C ARG A 175 -1.62 -16.80 -3.17
N ASN A 176 -0.97 -17.97 -3.02
CA ASN A 176 -1.08 -19.05 -3.99
C ASN A 176 -2.53 -19.54 -4.19
N ALA A 177 -3.26 -19.81 -3.10
CA ALA A 177 -4.62 -20.33 -3.21
C ALA A 177 -5.57 -19.36 -3.92
N VAL A 178 -5.55 -18.08 -3.53
CA VAL A 178 -6.42 -17.05 -4.10
C VAL A 178 -6.04 -16.68 -5.53
N LEU A 179 -4.77 -16.82 -5.91
CA LEU A 179 -4.29 -16.62 -7.29
C LEU A 179 -4.32 -17.91 -8.14
N GLY A 180 -4.82 -19.04 -7.62
CA GLY A 180 -4.88 -20.31 -8.35
C GLY A 180 -3.51 -20.92 -8.68
N ARG A 181 -2.46 -20.58 -7.91
CA ARG A 181 -1.10 -21.12 -8.07
C ARG A 181 -0.94 -22.41 -7.25
N PRO A 182 -0.29 -23.45 -7.78
CA PRO A 182 0.08 -24.60 -6.97
C PRO A 182 1.20 -24.22 -5.98
N SER A 183 1.05 -24.64 -4.72
CA SER A 183 2.09 -24.51 -3.69
C SER A 183 3.03 -25.71 -3.71
N THR A 184 4.34 -25.47 -3.60
CA THR A 184 5.34 -26.52 -3.38
C THR A 184 5.22 -27.13 -1.98
N ALA A 185 5.87 -28.27 -1.74
CA ALA A 185 5.90 -28.88 -0.40
C ALA A 185 6.54 -27.95 0.65
N GLU A 186 7.57 -27.20 0.26
CA GLU A 186 8.23 -26.22 1.15
C GLU A 186 7.29 -25.05 1.49
N GLU A 187 6.59 -24.51 0.50
CA GLU A 187 5.60 -23.45 0.69
C GLU A 187 4.46 -23.91 1.60
N GLN A 188 3.97 -25.15 1.42
CA GLN A 188 2.92 -25.72 2.28
C GLN A 188 3.39 -25.86 3.73
N ALA A 189 4.63 -26.31 3.95
CA ALA A 189 5.20 -26.39 5.30
C ALA A 189 5.37 -24.99 5.93
N PHE A 190 5.81 -24.01 5.13
CA PHE A 190 5.94 -22.62 5.58
C PHE A 190 4.60 -22.01 5.99
N LEU A 191 3.53 -22.24 5.23
CA LEU A 191 2.18 -21.73 5.53
C LEU A 191 1.58 -22.25 6.86
N GLN A 192 2.18 -23.27 7.48
CA GLN A 192 1.80 -23.76 8.81
C GLN A 192 2.52 -23.04 9.96
N GLN A 193 3.51 -22.20 9.66
CA GLN A 193 4.32 -21.49 10.65
C GLN A 193 3.74 -20.11 10.96
N PRO A 194 3.96 -19.56 12.17
CA PRO A 194 3.68 -18.16 12.47
C PRO A 194 4.43 -17.22 11.53
N GLY A 195 3.83 -16.06 11.19
CA GLY A 195 4.46 -15.08 10.30
C GLY A 195 4.52 -15.51 8.82
N SER A 196 3.73 -16.50 8.42
CA SER A 196 3.63 -16.96 7.03
C SER A 196 2.70 -16.12 6.14
N SER A 197 1.98 -15.19 6.76
CA SER A 197 1.13 -14.18 6.11
C SER A 197 1.10 -12.91 6.96
N PHE A 198 0.89 -11.78 6.29
CA PHE A 198 0.78 -10.44 6.87
C PHE A 198 -0.41 -9.73 6.22
#